data_AF-A0A9W9TQN2-F1
#
_entry.id   AF-A0A9W9TQN2-F1
#
_cell.length_a   1.000
_cell.length_b   1.000
_cell.length_c   1.000
_cell.angle_alpha   90.00
_cell.angle_beta   90.00
_cell.angle_gamma   90.00
#
_symmetry.space_group_name_H-M   'P 1'
#
loop_
_entity.id
_entity.type
_entity.pdbx_description
1 polymer ?
#
loop_
_entity_poly.entity_id
_entity_poly.type
_entity_poly.pdbx_seq_one_letter_code
_entity_poly.pdbx_strand_id
1 'polypeptide(L)'
;MRILDPQSAVLTNVEVLAYLSANPPRRPPNPPPNARRNWVPSPDLRDHNTVVKEIHNYAARISPHLLRYPRFTSRPSSSASQSQAAMTGTLRTNGHSNQEGTTDTGASPIYSSEPTPMDMATRDLIIKLRPYKLTKAEVVMILNLGLGVPSGDSGATAENGVVNGDSMDVDEAQANGDGEEQEEEEGEDDGGAMALFDTVIEEREGRISDEDVLTILGIIRETLHENYGN
;
A
#
# COMPACT_ATOMS: atom_id res chain seq x y z
N MET A 1 27.88 -16.09 3.69
CA MET A 1 26.76 -16.02 2.72
C MET A 1 27.34 -15.63 1.37
N ARG A 2 26.91 -16.23 0.25
CA ARG A 2 27.32 -15.84 -1.11
C ARG A 2 26.08 -15.38 -1.86
N ILE A 3 26.17 -14.25 -2.55
CA ILE A 3 25.09 -13.71 -3.38
C ILE A 3 25.22 -14.38 -4.76
N LEU A 4 24.14 -15.01 -5.24
CA LEU A 4 24.11 -15.66 -6.55
C LEU A 4 23.73 -14.67 -7.65
N ASP A 5 22.65 -13.93 -7.42
CA ASP A 5 22.14 -12.91 -8.31
C ASP A 5 21.72 -11.70 -7.46
N PRO A 6 22.33 -10.52 -7.66
CA PRO A 6 21.97 -9.32 -6.91
C PRO A 6 20.63 -8.69 -7.36
N GLN A 7 20.13 -8.98 -8.57
CA GLN A 7 18.93 -8.33 -9.13
C GLN A 7 18.03 -9.35 -9.85
N SER A 8 17.50 -10.30 -9.08
CA SER A 8 16.63 -11.35 -9.61
C SER A 8 15.22 -10.88 -10.00
N ALA A 9 14.72 -9.81 -9.37
CA ALA A 9 13.39 -9.29 -9.60
C ALA A 9 13.31 -7.78 -9.33
N VAL A 10 12.28 -7.14 -9.90
CA VAL A 10 11.87 -5.78 -9.59
C VAL A 10 10.45 -5.88 -9.02
N LEU A 11 10.25 -5.34 -7.83
CA LEU A 11 8.98 -5.35 -7.11
C LEU A 11 8.48 -3.91 -6.97
N THR A 12 7.18 -3.75 -7.11
CA THR A 12 6.48 -2.49 -6.83
C THR A 12 6.27 -2.31 -5.34
N ASN A 13 6.09 -1.07 -4.90
CA ASN A 13 5.84 -0.75 -3.48
C ASN A 13 4.56 -1.43 -2.98
N VAL A 14 3.53 -1.54 -3.83
CA VAL A 14 2.27 -2.21 -3.49
C VAL A 14 2.44 -3.72 -3.32
N GLU A 15 3.26 -4.40 -4.13
CA GLU A 15 3.56 -5.83 -3.96
C GLU A 15 4.33 -6.09 -2.65
N VAL A 16 5.29 -5.21 -2.32
CA VAL A 16 6.03 -5.31 -1.05
C VAL A 16 5.09 -5.09 0.13
N LEU A 17 4.24 -4.07 0.07
CA LEU A 17 3.24 -3.80 1.11
C LEU A 17 2.25 -4.96 1.26
N ALA A 18 1.79 -5.53 0.15
CA ALA A 18 0.89 -6.68 0.14
C ALA A 18 1.54 -7.90 0.80
N TYR A 19 2.79 -8.18 0.45
CA TYR A 19 3.54 -9.29 1.04
C TYR A 19 3.68 -9.14 2.56
N LEU A 20 4.04 -7.95 3.04
CA LEU A 20 4.21 -7.70 4.46
C LEU A 20 2.87 -7.72 5.22
N SER A 21 1.80 -7.24 4.59
CA SER A 21 0.44 -7.27 5.16
C SER A 21 -0.10 -8.69 5.29
N ALA A 22 0.18 -9.55 4.30
CA ALA A 22 -0.25 -10.95 4.30
C ALA A 22 0.59 -11.84 5.24
N ASN A 23 1.79 -11.40 5.63
CA ASN A 23 2.74 -12.18 6.42
C ASN A 23 3.18 -11.41 7.67
N PRO A 24 2.27 -11.19 8.64
CA PRO A 24 2.63 -10.52 9.89
C PRO A 24 3.70 -11.34 10.65
N PRO A 25 4.59 -10.67 11.42
CA PRO A 25 5.64 -11.33 12.17
C PRO A 25 5.09 -12.46 13.06
N ARG A 26 5.69 -13.64 12.94
CA ARG A 26 5.27 -14.81 13.72
C ARG A 26 5.60 -14.59 15.20
N ARG A 27 4.64 -14.89 16.06
CA ARG A 27 4.91 -14.97 17.50
C ARG A 27 5.84 -16.17 17.76
N PRO A 28 6.83 -16.03 18.66
CA PRO A 28 7.65 -17.16 19.02
C PRO A 28 6.77 -18.25 19.65
N PRO A 29 6.98 -19.53 19.31
CA PRO A 29 6.19 -20.61 19.90
C PRO A 29 6.43 -20.66 21.41
N ASN A 30 5.41 -21.03 22.18
CA ASN A 30 5.56 -21.22 23.61
C ASN A 30 6.42 -22.48 23.86
N PRO A 31 7.36 -22.45 24.83
CA PRO A 31 8.16 -23.63 25.13
C PRO A 31 7.24 -24.77 25.63
N PRO A 32 7.45 -26.02 25.18
CA PRO A 32 6.69 -27.17 25.65
C PRO A 32 6.84 -27.32 27.17
N PRO A 33 5.81 -27.83 27.87
CA PRO A 33 5.77 -27.88 29.34
C PRO A 33 7.00 -28.53 30.00
N ASN A 34 7.70 -29.42 29.29
CA ASN A 34 8.86 -30.18 29.79
C ASN A 34 10.19 -29.89 29.07
N ALA A 35 10.24 -28.92 28.14
CA ALA A 35 11.38 -28.75 27.23
C ALA A 35 12.43 -27.72 27.69
N ARG A 36 12.65 -27.55 29.01
CA ARG A 36 13.59 -26.54 29.54
C ARG A 36 15.05 -26.70 29.10
N ARG A 37 15.46 -27.89 28.63
CA ARG A 37 16.87 -28.21 28.34
C ARG A 37 17.26 -28.16 26.85
N ASN A 38 16.30 -28.38 25.94
CA ASN A 38 16.56 -28.49 24.48
C ASN A 38 15.71 -27.52 23.65
N TRP A 39 15.09 -26.52 24.26
CA TRP A 39 14.32 -25.50 23.55
C TRP A 39 15.26 -24.55 22.79
N VAL A 40 15.15 -24.53 21.46
CA VAL A 40 15.88 -23.58 20.64
C VAL A 40 15.15 -22.23 20.73
N PRO A 41 15.81 -21.14 21.14
CA PRO A 41 15.21 -19.82 21.14
C PRO A 41 14.72 -19.46 19.73
N SER A 42 13.54 -18.84 19.66
CA SER A 42 13.07 -18.23 18.43
C SER A 42 14.08 -17.18 17.94
N PRO A 43 14.25 -17.00 16.62
CA PRO A 43 15.02 -15.90 16.08
C PRO A 43 14.57 -14.55 16.68
N ASP A 44 15.50 -13.66 16.99
CA ASP A 44 15.16 -12.29 17.37
C ASP A 44 14.61 -11.56 16.13
N LEU A 45 13.35 -11.12 16.20
CA LEU A 45 12.65 -10.44 15.11
C LEU A 45 12.58 -8.92 15.30
N ARG A 46 13.29 -8.35 16.28
CA ARG A 46 13.22 -6.91 16.59
C ARG A 46 13.45 -6.03 15.36
N ASP A 47 14.57 -6.22 14.67
CA ASP A 47 14.95 -5.38 13.54
C ASP A 47 14.02 -5.61 12.34
N HIS A 48 13.59 -6.86 12.12
CA HIS A 48 12.58 -7.17 11.12
C HIS A 48 11.27 -6.41 11.39
N ASN A 49 10.80 -6.40 12.64
CA ASN A 49 9.58 -5.68 13.02
C ASN A 49 9.72 -4.17 12.84
N THR A 50 10.92 -3.61 13.09
CA THR A 50 11.21 -2.20 12.82
C THR A 50 11.05 -1.88 11.34
N VAL A 51 11.69 -2.65 10.46
CA VAL A 51 11.60 -2.46 9.00
C VAL A 51 10.15 -2.60 8.50
N VAL A 52 9.43 -3.63 8.97
CA VAL A 52 8.02 -3.82 8.60
C VAL A 52 7.19 -2.61 9.01
N LYS A 53 7.36 -2.11 10.24
CA LYS A 53 6.64 -0.92 10.72
C LYS A 53 6.99 0.32 9.91
N GLU A 54 8.26 0.52 9.56
CA GLU A 54 8.71 1.65 8.75
C GLU A 54 8.12 1.62 7.35
N ILE A 55 8.01 0.46 6.71
CA ILE A 55 7.39 0.34 5.38
C ILE A 55 5.89 0.69 5.44
N HIS A 56 5.18 0.25 6.47
CA HIS A 56 3.77 0.65 6.66
C HIS A 56 3.65 2.15 6.93
N ASN A 57 4.58 2.74 7.71
CA ASN A 57 4.61 4.18 7.93
C ASN A 57 4.89 4.97 6.65
N TYR A 58 5.78 4.48 5.79
CA TYR A 58 6.06 5.07 4.48
C TYR A 58 4.80 5.09 3.62
N ALA A 59 4.10 3.96 3.49
CA ALA A 59 2.85 3.89 2.75
C ALA A 59 1.76 4.80 3.35
N ALA A 60 1.63 4.87 4.68
CA ALA A 60 0.59 5.67 5.32
C ALA A 60 0.86 7.19 5.27
N ARG A 61 2.13 7.62 5.27
CA ARG A 61 2.50 9.04 5.44
C ARG A 61 3.08 9.70 4.20
N ILE A 62 3.85 8.96 3.41
CA ILE A 62 4.63 9.50 2.29
C ILE A 62 3.99 9.10 0.95
N SER A 63 3.43 7.88 0.88
CA SER A 63 2.85 7.34 -0.34
C SER A 63 1.43 6.79 -0.12
N PRO A 64 0.48 7.63 0.37
CA PRO A 64 -0.86 7.19 0.70
C PRO A 64 -1.66 6.69 -0.52
N HIS A 65 -1.27 7.05 -1.74
CA HIS A 65 -1.87 6.55 -2.98
C HIS A 65 -1.79 5.03 -3.09
N LEU A 66 -0.78 4.38 -2.50
CA LEU A 66 -0.65 2.92 -2.48
C LEU A 66 -1.82 2.24 -1.77
N LEU A 67 -2.49 2.95 -0.85
CA LEU A 67 -3.66 2.44 -0.12
C LEU A 67 -4.97 2.63 -0.90
N ARG A 68 -4.95 3.41 -1.98
CA ARG A 68 -6.08 3.62 -2.90
C ARG A 68 -6.05 2.70 -4.11
N TYR A 69 -5.00 1.89 -4.22
CA TYR A 69 -4.91 0.88 -5.26
C TYR A 69 -5.91 -0.24 -5.01
N PRO A 70 -6.23 -1.00 -6.07
CA PRO A 70 -7.08 -2.17 -5.94
C PRO A 70 -6.60 -3.07 -4.82
N ARG A 71 -7.55 -3.71 -4.14
CA ARG A 71 -7.25 -4.53 -2.98
C ARG A 71 -6.18 -5.58 -3.30
N PHE A 72 -5.09 -5.54 -2.53
CA PHE A 72 -3.95 -6.45 -2.67
C PHE A 72 -3.96 -7.60 -1.65
N THR A 73 -4.96 -7.65 -0.77
CA THR A 73 -5.20 -8.79 0.13
C THR A 73 -6.31 -9.65 -0.43
N SER A 74 -6.12 -10.98 -0.48
CA SER A 74 -7.21 -11.93 -0.78
C SER A 74 -8.40 -11.64 0.13
N ARG A 75 -9.61 -11.73 -0.42
CA ARG A 75 -10.85 -11.53 0.35
C ARG A 75 -10.77 -12.39 1.62
N PRO A 76 -11.03 -11.85 2.82
CA PRO A 76 -11.13 -12.69 3.99
C PRO A 76 -12.25 -13.68 3.73
N SER A 77 -11.89 -14.95 3.53
CA SER A 77 -12.86 -16.02 3.48
C SER A 77 -13.66 -15.90 4.78
N SER A 78 -14.98 -15.80 4.69
CA SER A 78 -15.88 -15.61 5.84
C SER A 78 -15.80 -16.76 6.86
N SER A 79 -14.98 -17.77 6.62
CA SER A 79 -14.60 -18.84 7.55
C SER A 79 -13.42 -18.48 8.48
N ALA A 80 -12.61 -17.46 8.20
CA ALA A 80 -11.47 -17.07 9.04
C ALA A 80 -11.81 -15.99 10.08
N SER A 81 -12.83 -15.17 9.81
CA SER A 81 -13.18 -14.01 10.64
C SER A 81 -13.96 -14.34 11.92
N GLN A 82 -14.42 -15.59 12.11
CA GLN A 82 -15.05 -16.00 13.38
C GLN A 82 -14.04 -16.35 14.48
N SER A 83 -12.76 -16.55 14.16
CA SER A 83 -11.78 -17.03 15.15
C SER A 83 -10.95 -15.95 15.83
N GLN A 84 -10.99 -14.69 15.38
CA GLN A 84 -10.17 -13.60 15.96
C GLN A 84 -10.94 -12.51 16.70
N ALA A 85 -12.26 -12.37 16.50
CA ALA A 85 -13.07 -11.35 17.18
C ALA A 85 -13.48 -11.73 18.62
N ALA A 86 -13.22 -12.95 19.10
CA ALA A 86 -13.68 -13.43 20.40
C ALA A 86 -12.66 -13.31 21.56
N MET A 87 -11.57 -12.54 21.42
CA MET A 87 -10.47 -12.51 22.40
C MET A 87 -10.20 -11.13 23.03
N THR A 88 -11.18 -10.22 23.07
CA THR A 88 -11.09 -9.00 23.91
C THR A 88 -12.40 -8.75 24.67
N GLY A 89 -12.36 -8.95 25.98
CA GLY A 89 -13.48 -8.82 26.93
C GLY A 89 -13.91 -10.20 27.44
N THR A 90 -13.54 -10.65 28.64
CA THR A 90 -14.05 -10.11 29.92
C THR A 90 -13.25 -10.77 31.07
N LEU A 91 -12.92 -10.03 32.14
CA LEU A 91 -12.45 -10.60 33.41
C LEU A 91 -13.54 -11.51 34.02
N ARG A 92 -13.19 -12.72 34.50
CA ARG A 92 -13.53 -13.27 35.85
C ARG A 92 -13.34 -14.81 36.02
N THR A 93 -12.60 -15.14 37.09
CA THR A 93 -12.69 -16.23 38.10
C THR A 93 -13.01 -17.71 37.75
N ASN A 94 -12.10 -18.58 38.20
CA ASN A 94 -12.20 -19.96 38.73
C ASN A 94 -13.20 -20.98 38.14
N GLY A 95 -12.65 -22.09 37.63
CA GLY A 95 -13.32 -23.39 37.50
C GLY A 95 -12.43 -24.44 36.83
N HIS A 96 -12.21 -25.58 37.48
CA HIS A 96 -11.49 -26.73 36.93
C HIS A 96 -12.27 -27.40 35.78
N SER A 97 -11.62 -27.65 34.65
CA SER A 97 -11.94 -28.81 33.79
C SER A 97 -10.78 -29.07 32.80
N ASN A 98 -10.28 -30.30 32.82
CA ASN A 98 -9.47 -30.91 31.76
C ASN A 98 -10.21 -30.81 30.42
N GLN A 99 -9.55 -30.27 29.40
CA GLN A 99 -9.80 -30.67 28.01
C GLN A 99 -8.57 -30.33 27.16
N GLU A 100 -7.94 -31.39 26.65
CA GLU A 100 -6.99 -31.35 25.56
C GLU A 100 -7.65 -30.73 24.33
N GLY A 101 -6.96 -29.76 23.72
CA GLY A 101 -7.45 -29.01 22.58
C GLY A 101 -6.30 -28.24 21.95
N THR A 102 -5.33 -28.97 21.41
CA THR A 102 -4.28 -28.42 20.56
C THR A 102 -4.88 -27.92 19.25
N THR A 103 -5.21 -26.64 19.17
CA THR A 103 -5.28 -25.91 17.89
C THR A 103 -4.10 -24.96 17.82
N ASP A 104 -2.91 -25.56 17.72
CA ASP A 104 -1.69 -24.85 17.34
C ASP A 104 -1.75 -24.70 15.82
N THR A 105 -2.57 -23.75 15.34
CA THR A 105 -2.57 -23.38 13.92
C THR A 105 -1.34 -22.54 13.69
N GLY A 106 -0.20 -23.20 13.50
CA GLY A 106 0.98 -22.60 12.90
C GLY A 106 0.56 -22.01 11.56
N ALA A 107 0.37 -20.69 11.52
CA ALA A 107 -0.01 -20.00 10.30
C ALA A 107 1.14 -20.13 9.30
N SER A 108 1.01 -21.12 8.40
CA SER A 108 1.75 -21.17 7.15
C SER A 108 1.64 -19.81 6.46
N PRO A 109 2.69 -19.35 5.76
CA PRO A 109 2.57 -18.11 5.00
C PRO A 109 1.36 -18.30 4.07
N ILE A 110 0.45 -17.32 4.06
CA ILE A 110 -0.74 -17.39 3.20
C ILE A 110 -0.26 -17.11 1.79
N TYR A 111 0.37 -18.10 1.15
CA TYR A 111 0.60 -18.10 -0.29
C TYR A 111 -0.72 -18.50 -0.95
N SER A 112 -1.70 -17.60 -0.86
CA SER A 112 -2.85 -17.62 -1.74
C SER A 112 -2.31 -17.46 -3.16
N SER A 113 -2.36 -18.52 -3.96
CA SER A 113 -2.11 -18.44 -5.40
C SER A 113 -3.29 -17.82 -6.16
N GLU A 114 -4.36 -17.46 -5.45
CA GLU A 114 -5.51 -16.77 -6.00
C GLU A 114 -5.09 -15.35 -6.40
N PRO A 115 -5.29 -14.95 -7.67
CA PRO A 115 -4.94 -13.61 -8.13
C PRO A 115 -5.79 -12.58 -7.40
N THR A 116 -5.14 -11.59 -6.82
CA THR A 116 -5.80 -10.45 -6.18
C THR A 116 -6.32 -9.47 -7.24
N PRO A 117 -7.29 -8.61 -6.90
CA PRO A 117 -7.68 -7.49 -7.74
C PRO A 117 -6.49 -6.65 -8.21
N MET A 118 -5.51 -6.40 -7.33
CA MET A 118 -4.26 -5.72 -7.69
C MET A 118 -3.45 -6.48 -8.74
N ASP A 119 -3.35 -7.81 -8.65
CA ASP A 119 -2.64 -8.62 -9.65
C ASP A 119 -3.30 -8.54 -11.02
N MET A 120 -4.64 -8.50 -11.06
CA MET A 120 -5.40 -8.32 -12.29
C MET A 120 -5.22 -6.91 -12.85
N ALA A 121 -5.35 -5.88 -12.02
CA ALA A 121 -5.15 -4.49 -12.40
C ALA A 121 -3.75 -4.24 -12.97
N THR A 122 -2.72 -4.79 -12.34
CA THR A 122 -1.33 -4.65 -12.80
C THR A 122 -1.12 -5.31 -14.17
N ARG A 123 -1.70 -6.51 -14.38
CA ARG A 123 -1.62 -7.20 -15.68
C ARG A 123 -2.35 -6.41 -16.75
N ASP A 124 -3.54 -5.91 -16.46
CA ASP A 124 -4.36 -5.15 -17.39
C ASP A 124 -3.69 -3.80 -17.74
N LEU A 125 -3.13 -3.11 -16.75
CA LEU A 125 -2.33 -1.90 -16.95
C LEU A 125 -1.15 -2.17 -17.90
N ILE A 126 -0.35 -3.22 -17.65
CA ILE A 126 0.79 -3.56 -18.50
C ILE A 126 0.35 -3.88 -19.94
N ILE A 127 -0.80 -4.55 -20.11
CA ILE A 127 -1.33 -4.86 -21.44
C ILE A 127 -1.77 -3.58 -22.16
N LYS A 128 -2.50 -2.69 -21.49
CA LYS A 128 -2.99 -1.43 -22.05
C LYS A 128 -1.88 -0.42 -22.33
N LEU A 129 -0.80 -0.41 -21.53
CA LEU A 129 0.33 0.50 -21.71
C LEU A 129 1.35 0.03 -22.77
N ARG A 130 1.30 -1.23 -23.20
CA ARG A 130 2.23 -1.80 -24.18
C ARG A 130 2.36 -1.01 -25.49
N PRO A 131 1.29 -0.46 -26.10
CA PRO A 131 1.38 0.29 -27.36
C PRO A 131 2.27 1.54 -27.26
N TYR A 132 2.34 2.17 -26.09
CA TYR A 132 3.12 3.39 -25.84
C TYR A 132 4.61 3.13 -25.62
N LYS A 133 5.06 1.86 -25.67
CA LYS A 133 6.47 1.45 -25.55
C LYS A 133 7.15 1.98 -24.29
N LEU A 134 6.41 2.10 -23.19
CA LEU A 134 6.99 2.44 -21.89
C LEU A 134 7.96 1.36 -21.44
N THR A 135 9.07 1.77 -20.83
CA THR A 135 10.04 0.83 -20.27
C THR A 135 9.52 0.23 -18.96
N LYS A 136 10.09 -0.91 -18.56
CA LYS A 136 9.72 -1.55 -17.28
C LYS A 136 9.95 -0.59 -16.10
N ALA A 137 11.03 0.18 -16.13
CA ALA A 137 11.35 1.15 -15.08
C ALA A 137 10.31 2.28 -15.01
N GLU A 138 9.90 2.82 -16.17
CA GLU A 138 8.85 3.84 -16.25
C GLU A 138 7.53 3.35 -15.67
N VAL A 139 7.07 2.15 -16.04
CA VAL A 139 5.81 1.59 -15.51
C VAL A 139 5.89 1.36 -14.00
N VAL A 140 7.03 0.88 -13.49
CA VAL A 140 7.24 0.70 -12.05
C VAL A 140 7.25 2.05 -11.32
N MET A 141 7.84 3.09 -11.91
CA MET A 141 7.85 4.44 -11.34
C MET A 141 6.46 5.07 -11.33
N ILE A 142 5.68 4.91 -12.41
CA ILE A 142 4.27 5.33 -12.48
C ILE A 142 3.47 4.72 -11.32
N LEU A 143 3.60 3.41 -11.09
CA LEU A 143 2.94 2.71 -9.98
C LEU A 143 3.47 3.12 -8.60
N ASN A 144 4.77 3.34 -8.46
CA ASN A 144 5.34 3.67 -7.15
C ASN A 144 5.02 5.12 -6.74
N LEU A 145 4.91 6.04 -7.70
CA LEU A 145 4.59 7.44 -7.47
C LEU A 145 3.10 7.75 -7.49
N GLY A 146 2.26 6.85 -8.01
CA GLY A 146 0.82 7.10 -8.11
C GLY A 146 0.45 8.11 -9.19
N LEU A 147 1.24 8.18 -10.27
CA LEU A 147 0.96 9.11 -11.37
C LEU A 147 -0.40 8.83 -11.98
N GLY A 148 -1.25 9.85 -12.07
CA GLY A 148 -2.62 9.73 -12.58
C GLY A 148 -3.61 9.13 -11.57
N VAL A 149 -3.22 8.87 -10.32
CA VAL A 149 -4.19 8.51 -9.27
C VAL A 149 -4.57 9.78 -8.53
N PRO A 150 -5.87 10.13 -8.44
CA PRO A 150 -6.30 11.39 -7.84
C PRO A 150 -5.79 11.48 -6.41
N SER A 151 -5.13 12.59 -6.11
CA SER A 151 -4.68 12.92 -4.77
C SER A 151 -5.86 13.43 -3.96
N GLY A 152 -6.78 12.53 -3.57
CA GLY A 152 -7.88 12.83 -2.66
C GLY A 152 -7.39 13.68 -1.48
N ASP A 153 -7.80 14.95 -1.51
CA ASP A 153 -7.70 15.98 -0.48
C ASP A 153 -6.47 15.90 0.44
N SER A 154 -5.30 15.76 -0.16
CA SER A 154 -4.06 16.09 0.52
C SER A 154 -3.58 17.39 -0.08
N GLY A 155 -4.08 18.50 0.47
CA GLY A 155 -3.59 19.86 0.24
C GLY A 155 -2.11 19.97 0.61
N ALA A 156 -1.26 19.37 -0.21
CA ALA A 156 0.17 19.56 -0.23
C ALA A 156 0.45 20.52 -1.37
N THR A 157 0.15 21.79 -1.11
CA THR A 157 0.80 22.92 -1.76
C THR A 157 2.28 22.60 -1.85
N ALA A 158 2.79 22.45 -3.07
CA ALA A 158 4.21 22.48 -3.34
C ALA A 158 4.70 23.91 -3.10
N GLU A 159 4.91 24.29 -1.84
CA GLU A 159 5.61 25.51 -1.48
C GLU A 159 6.96 25.22 -0.84
N ASN A 160 7.96 25.88 -1.41
CA ASN A 160 9.36 25.95 -1.01
C ASN A 160 9.57 25.93 0.51
N GLY A 161 10.57 25.17 0.95
CA GLY A 161 10.91 25.07 2.36
C GLY A 161 11.43 26.37 2.98
N VAL A 162 11.05 26.62 4.24
CA VAL A 162 11.87 27.26 5.29
C VAL A 162 11.39 26.77 6.67
N VAL A 163 12.33 26.17 7.41
CA VAL A 163 12.63 26.22 8.86
C VAL A 163 11.60 26.82 9.86
N ASN A 164 11.30 26.01 10.90
CA ASN A 164 10.92 26.31 12.31
C ASN A 164 9.95 27.45 12.65
N GLY A 165 9.00 27.11 13.55
CA GLY A 165 8.84 27.87 14.79
C GLY A 165 7.42 28.31 15.15
N ASP A 166 6.87 27.63 16.15
CA ASP A 166 6.06 28.17 17.24
C ASP A 166 4.63 28.70 17.00
N SER A 167 3.76 28.21 17.88
CA SER A 167 2.44 28.66 18.34
C SER A 167 1.96 30.07 17.93
N MET A 168 0.69 30.17 17.51
CA MET A 168 -0.36 30.93 18.23
C MET A 168 -1.76 30.77 17.60
N ASP A 169 -2.72 30.41 18.45
CA ASP A 169 -4.17 30.49 18.21
C ASP A 169 -4.64 31.93 17.96
N VAL A 170 -5.45 32.14 16.92
CA VAL A 170 -6.30 33.33 16.79
C VAL A 170 -7.65 32.91 16.21
N ASP A 171 -8.69 33.00 17.05
CA ASP A 171 -10.10 32.83 16.73
C ASP A 171 -10.69 34.08 16.05
N GLU A 172 -11.89 33.94 15.48
CA GLU A 172 -12.80 34.95 14.88
C GLU A 172 -12.53 35.41 13.43
N ALA A 173 -13.42 35.01 12.51
CA ALA A 173 -14.66 35.75 12.27
C ALA A 173 -15.40 35.23 11.02
N GLN A 174 -16.69 35.01 11.20
CA GLN A 174 -17.70 34.66 10.20
C GLN A 174 -17.90 35.79 9.19
N ALA A 175 -17.76 35.48 7.88
CA ALA A 175 -18.22 36.34 6.81
C ALA A 175 -18.90 35.49 5.72
N ASN A 176 -20.22 35.67 5.60
CA ASN A 176 -21.03 35.17 4.50
C ASN A 176 -20.53 35.73 3.17
N GLY A 177 -20.22 34.84 2.23
CA GLY A 177 -20.08 35.14 0.80
C GLY A 177 -20.87 34.09 0.03
N ASP A 178 -22.03 34.50 -0.48
CA ASP A 178 -22.88 33.73 -1.38
C ASP A 178 -22.47 34.07 -2.83
N GLY A 179 -22.35 33.05 -3.66
CA GLY A 179 -22.08 33.15 -5.10
C GLY A 179 -20.60 33.00 -5.49
N GLU A 180 -20.26 31.86 -6.09
CA GLU A 180 -19.96 31.79 -7.52
C GLU A 180 -19.83 30.32 -7.94
N GLU A 181 -20.29 30.06 -9.16
CA GLU A 181 -20.42 28.77 -9.81
C GLU A 181 -19.04 28.08 -9.89
N GLN A 182 -18.87 26.95 -9.20
CA GLN A 182 -17.75 26.03 -9.44
C GLN A 182 -18.03 25.31 -10.76
N GLU A 183 -17.67 25.97 -11.86
CA GLU A 183 -17.43 25.31 -13.14
C GLU A 183 -16.13 24.49 -13.03
N GLU A 184 -16.31 23.16 -13.14
CA GLU A 184 -15.37 22.19 -13.72
C GLU A 184 -13.88 22.28 -13.31
N GLU A 185 -13.55 21.69 -12.16
CA GLU A 185 -12.17 21.36 -11.76
C GLU A 185 -11.73 19.99 -12.35
N GLU A 186 -11.94 19.76 -13.66
CA GLU A 186 -11.44 18.56 -14.36
C GLU A 186 -10.08 18.80 -15.06
N GLY A 187 -9.52 20.01 -14.96
CA GLY A 187 -8.35 20.43 -15.74
C GLY A 187 -7.00 20.57 -15.01
N GLU A 188 -6.98 20.71 -13.69
CA GLU A 188 -5.72 20.97 -12.96
C GLU A 188 -4.93 19.69 -12.63
N ASP A 189 -5.61 18.58 -12.36
CA ASP A 189 -4.98 17.31 -11.98
C ASP A 189 -4.11 16.73 -13.10
N ASP A 190 -4.54 16.86 -14.35
CA ASP A 190 -3.83 16.31 -15.51
C ASP A 190 -2.62 17.15 -15.90
N GLY A 191 -2.66 18.47 -15.67
CA GLY A 191 -1.51 19.35 -15.87
C GLY A 191 -0.36 19.03 -14.92
N GLY A 192 -0.67 18.81 -13.63
CA GLY A 192 0.32 18.38 -12.63
C GLY A 192 0.87 16.99 -12.93
N ALA A 193 0.02 16.05 -13.33
CA ALA A 193 0.44 14.71 -13.70
C ALA A 193 1.34 14.71 -14.95
N MET A 194 1.02 15.53 -15.95
CA MET A 194 1.83 15.70 -17.16
C MET A 194 3.26 16.18 -16.82
N ALA A 195 3.38 17.17 -15.95
CA ALA A 195 4.70 17.66 -15.50
C ALA A 195 5.52 16.57 -14.80
N LEU A 196 4.88 15.67 -14.05
CA LEU A 196 5.58 14.54 -13.43
C LEU A 196 5.97 13.46 -14.44
N PHE A 197 5.18 13.25 -15.50
CA PHE A 197 5.55 12.35 -16.59
C PHE A 197 6.88 12.74 -17.26
N ASP A 198 7.18 14.04 -17.33
CA ASP A 198 8.45 14.56 -17.87
C ASP A 198 9.65 14.22 -17.00
N THR A 199 9.42 14.02 -15.70
CA THR A 199 10.48 13.61 -14.75
C THR A 199 10.73 12.11 -14.78
N VAL A 200 9.73 11.31 -15.14
CA VAL A 200 9.81 9.84 -15.15
C VAL A 200 10.24 9.30 -16.51
N ILE A 201 9.79 9.94 -17.59
CA ILE A 201 10.08 9.51 -18.96
C ILE A 201 11.11 10.46 -19.57
N GLU A 202 12.32 9.95 -19.79
CA GLU A 202 13.35 10.68 -20.52
C GLU A 202 12.93 10.91 -21.97
N GLU A 203 13.22 12.11 -22.48
CA GLU A 203 12.92 12.52 -23.87
C GLU A 203 11.44 12.29 -24.25
N ARG A 204 10.52 12.43 -23.28
CA ARG A 204 9.07 12.19 -23.44
C ARG A 204 8.50 12.88 -24.68
N GLU A 205 8.77 14.17 -24.86
CA GLU A 205 8.31 15.00 -26.00
C GLU A 205 8.69 14.41 -27.37
N GLY A 206 9.84 13.73 -27.46
CA GLY A 206 10.32 13.13 -28.70
C GLY A 206 9.74 11.74 -28.97
N ARG A 207 9.09 11.12 -27.98
CA ARG A 207 8.74 9.69 -27.99
C ARG A 207 7.24 9.43 -27.87
N ILE A 208 6.52 10.29 -27.14
CA ILE A 208 5.10 10.14 -26.80
C ILE A 208 4.45 11.52 -26.95
N SER A 209 3.34 11.58 -27.69
CA SER A 209 2.59 12.83 -27.86
C SER A 209 1.81 13.20 -26.59
N ASP A 210 1.49 14.48 -26.40
CA ASP A 210 0.73 14.92 -25.22
C ASP A 210 -0.67 14.26 -25.17
N GLU A 211 -1.29 14.03 -26.34
CA GLU A 211 -2.55 13.29 -26.47
C GLU A 211 -2.43 11.83 -25.98
N ASP A 212 -1.31 11.18 -26.30
CA ASP A 212 -1.01 9.83 -25.82
C ASP A 212 -0.80 9.82 -24.31
N VAL A 213 -0.20 10.86 -23.72
CA VAL A 213 -0.04 10.94 -22.26
C VAL A 213 -1.39 11.10 -21.56
N LEU A 214 -2.29 11.94 -22.08
CA LEU A 214 -3.65 12.04 -21.56
C LEU A 214 -4.38 10.69 -21.63
N THR A 215 -4.17 9.95 -22.73
CA THR A 215 -4.73 8.60 -22.87
C THR A 215 -4.13 7.62 -21.84
N ILE A 216 -2.81 7.70 -21.60
CA ILE A 216 -2.12 6.89 -20.58
C ILE A 216 -2.67 7.21 -19.17
N LEU A 217 -2.86 8.49 -18.83
CA LEU A 217 -3.45 8.92 -17.56
C LEU A 217 -4.87 8.36 -17.40
N GLY A 218 -5.68 8.43 -18.44
CA GLY A 218 -7.01 7.80 -18.48
C GLY A 218 -6.95 6.28 -18.22
N ILE A 219 -6.04 5.57 -18.89
CA ILE A 219 -5.82 4.13 -18.67
C ILE A 219 -5.44 3.84 -17.21
N ILE A 220 -4.56 4.66 -16.61
CA ILE A 220 -4.11 4.46 -15.23
C ILE A 220 -5.28 4.66 -14.26
N ARG A 221 -6.08 5.73 -14.41
CA ARG A 221 -7.28 5.97 -13.60
C ARG A 221 -8.27 4.80 -13.69
N GLU A 222 -8.58 4.39 -14.92
CA GLU A 222 -9.53 3.31 -15.19
C GLU A 222 -9.07 1.99 -14.53
N THR A 223 -7.77 1.66 -14.65
CA THR A 223 -7.24 0.37 -14.19
C THR A 223 -6.93 0.33 -12.69
N LEU A 224 -6.45 1.42 -12.09
CA LEU A 224 -6.04 1.44 -10.69
C LEU A 224 -7.11 2.00 -9.73
N HIS A 225 -8.19 2.62 -10.24
CA HIS A 225 -9.20 3.22 -9.39
C HIS A 225 -10.61 2.70 -9.69
N GLU A 226 -11.04 2.74 -10.95
CA GLU A 226 -12.44 2.53 -11.31
C GLU A 226 -12.84 1.05 -11.41
N ASN A 227 -11.98 0.22 -12.00
CA ASN A 227 -12.35 -1.16 -12.34
C ASN A 227 -12.35 -2.15 -11.15
N TYR A 228 -11.78 -1.79 -10.00
CA TYR A 228 -11.54 -2.75 -8.92
C TYR A 228 -11.98 -2.30 -7.52
N GLY A 229 -13.04 -1.48 -7.46
CA GLY A 229 -13.87 -1.21 -6.28
C GLY A 229 -13.12 -1.23 -4.95
N ASN A 230 -12.62 -0.06 -4.53
CA ASN A 230 -12.08 0.16 -3.20
C ASN A 230 -13.13 -0.02 -2.10
#